data_AF-A0A6D0IHV7-F1
#
_entry.id   AF-A0A6D0IHV7-F1
#
_cell.length_a   1.000
_cell.length_b   1.000
_cell.length_c   1.000
_cell.angle_alpha   90.00
_cell.angle_beta   90.00
_cell.angle_gamma   90.00
#
_symmetry.space_group_name_H-M   'P 1'
#
loop_
_entity.id
_entity.type
_entity.pdbx_description
1 polymer ?
#
loop_
_entity_poly.entity_id
_entity_poly.type
_entity_poly.pdbx_seq_one_letter_code
_entity_poly.pdbx_strand_id
1 'polypeptide(L)' 'APAPLKPWFAIPGPVAEEYSIAFGHWASLEGKGTPEGIYALDTGCCWGGSLTCLRWEDKQYFVQPSNRHKDLGEGEAVAS' A
#
# COMPACT_ATOMS: atom_id res chain seq x y z
N ALA A 1 -5.00 -9.13 -11.22
CA ALA A 1 -5.27 -8.69 -12.61
C ALA A 1 -5.56 -9.93 -13.46
N PRO A 2 -6.37 -9.84 -14.53
CA PRO A 2 -6.58 -10.97 -15.42
C PRO A 2 -5.29 -11.36 -16.15
N ALA A 3 -5.14 -12.64 -16.48
CA ALA A 3 -4.05 -13.09 -17.33
C ALA A 3 -4.12 -12.36 -18.69
N PRO A 4 -2.98 -11.93 -19.29
CA PRO A 4 -1.59 -12.23 -18.94
C PRO A 4 -0.90 -11.15 -18.06
N LEU A 5 -1.66 -10.24 -17.45
CA LEU A 5 -1.11 -9.07 -16.79
C LEU A 5 -0.34 -9.44 -15.52
N LYS A 6 0.87 -8.89 -15.40
CA LYS A 6 1.73 -9.02 -14.21
C LYS A 6 1.99 -7.64 -13.62
N PRO A 7 2.13 -7.51 -12.29
CA PRO A 7 2.64 -6.27 -11.70
C PRO A 7 4.06 -6.01 -12.19
N TRP A 8 4.43 -4.74 -12.37
CA TRP A 8 5.74 -4.40 -12.96
C TRP A 8 6.90 -4.98 -12.14
N PHE A 9 6.76 -5.06 -10.81
CA PHE A 9 7.80 -5.56 -9.92
C PHE A 9 7.98 -7.09 -9.98
N ALA A 10 7.08 -7.81 -10.67
CA ALA A 10 7.28 -9.23 -11.00
C ALA A 10 8.00 -9.44 -12.33
N ILE A 11 8.36 -8.36 -13.03
CA ILE A 11 9.15 -8.39 -14.26
C ILE A 11 10.57 -7.93 -13.89
N PRO A 12 11.59 -8.80 -14.01
CA PRO A 12 12.96 -8.44 -13.67
C PRO A 12 13.45 -7.21 -14.44
N GLY A 13 14.20 -6.36 -13.75
CA GLY A 13 14.79 -5.16 -14.34
C GLY A 13 16.00 -4.71 -13.53
N PRO A 14 16.97 -4.03 -14.17
CA PRO A 14 18.29 -3.77 -13.58
C PRO A 14 18.24 -2.87 -12.35
N VAL A 15 17.20 -2.03 -12.23
CA VAL A 15 17.03 -1.14 -11.07
C VAL A 15 16.67 -1.94 -9.80
N ALA A 16 15.83 -2.97 -9.92
CA ALA A 16 15.37 -3.75 -8.77
C ALA A 16 16.44 -4.72 -8.24
N GLU A 17 17.49 -4.97 -9.01
CA GLU A 17 18.62 -5.82 -8.62
C GLU A 17 19.61 -5.08 -7.70
N GLU A 18 19.77 -3.77 -7.89
CA GLU A 18 20.77 -2.95 -7.19
C GLU A 18 20.16 -1.98 -6.17
N TYR A 19 18.88 -1.63 -6.33
CA TYR A 19 18.22 -0.60 -5.54
C TYR A 19 16.95 -1.09 -4.89
N SER A 20 16.71 -0.58 -3.68
CA SER A 20 15.38 -0.61 -3.09
C SER A 20 14.46 0.41 -3.76
N ILE A 21 13.23 0.03 -4.03
CA ILE A 21 12.22 0.86 -4.71
C ILE A 21 11.04 1.10 -3.77
N ALA A 22 10.86 2.34 -3.32
CA ALA A 22 9.66 2.77 -2.61
C ALA A 22 8.69 3.47 -3.58
N PHE A 23 7.40 3.11 -3.53
CA PHE A 23 6.39 3.66 -4.43
C PHE A 23 5.02 3.77 -3.79
N GLY A 24 4.13 4.56 -4.44
CA GLY A 24 2.72 4.71 -4.07
C GLY A 24 1.79 4.64 -5.29
N HIS A 25 0.68 5.38 -5.28
CA HIS A 25 -0.35 5.45 -6.33
C HIS A 25 -1.20 4.18 -6.53
N TRP A 26 -0.63 2.99 -6.30
CA TRP A 26 -1.33 1.71 -6.49
C TRP A 26 -2.04 1.23 -5.21
N ALA A 27 -3.02 1.99 -4.74
CA ALA A 27 -3.77 1.70 -3.52
C ALA A 27 -4.43 0.30 -3.48
N SER A 28 -4.81 -0.26 -4.63
CA SER A 28 -5.42 -1.60 -4.69
C SER A 28 -4.48 -2.76 -4.35
N LEU A 29 -3.17 -2.51 -4.20
CA LEU A 29 -2.22 -3.48 -3.63
C LEU A 29 -2.20 -3.47 -2.10
N GLU A 30 -2.69 -2.41 -1.45
CA GLU A 30 -2.70 -2.26 0.02
C GLU A 30 -1.33 -2.47 0.69
N GLY A 31 -0.23 -2.18 -0.02
CA GLY A 31 1.12 -2.43 0.48
C GLY A 31 1.53 -3.91 0.52
N LYS A 32 0.79 -4.82 -0.13
CA LYS A 32 0.99 -6.27 -0.07
C LYS A 32 1.55 -6.85 -1.37
N GLY A 33 2.16 -8.03 -1.26
CA GLY A 33 2.55 -8.85 -2.41
C GLY A 33 3.76 -8.32 -3.19
N THR A 34 4.51 -7.36 -2.65
CA THR A 34 5.78 -6.92 -3.21
C THR A 34 6.92 -7.82 -2.72
N PRO A 35 7.94 -8.09 -3.56
CA PRO A 35 9.13 -8.82 -3.14
C PRO A 35 10.01 -7.96 -2.22
N GLU A 36 11.04 -8.59 -1.63
CA GLU A 36 12.06 -7.88 -0.86
C GLU A 36 12.70 -6.74 -1.68
N GLY A 37 13.04 -5.63 -1.02
CA GLY A 37 13.56 -4.44 -1.67
C GLY A 37 12.50 -3.56 -2.35
N ILE A 38 11.25 -4.01 -2.44
CA ILE A 38 10.15 -3.25 -3.06
C ILE A 38 9.10 -2.89 -2.01
N TYR A 39 8.96 -1.60 -1.76
CA TYR A 39 8.16 -1.03 -0.66
C TYR A 39 6.94 -0.27 -1.22
N ALA A 40 5.77 -0.91 -1.17
CA ALA A 40 4.50 -0.30 -1.54
C ALA A 40 3.91 0.47 -0.34
N LEU A 41 3.91 1.80 -0.39
CA LEU A 41 3.49 2.67 0.73
C LEU A 41 2.07 3.23 0.58
N ASP A 42 1.45 3.08 -0.59
CA ASP A 42 0.07 3.48 -0.79
C ASP A 42 -0.90 2.43 -0.25
N THR A 43 -1.32 2.65 0.99
CA THR A 43 -2.32 1.86 1.70
C THR A 43 -3.71 2.51 1.68
N GLY A 44 -3.99 3.36 0.68
CA GLY A 44 -5.35 3.82 0.38
C GLY A 44 -5.98 4.76 1.41
N CYS A 45 -5.20 5.62 2.07
CA CYS A 45 -5.71 6.54 3.11
C CYS A 45 -6.95 7.35 2.68
N CYS A 46 -6.94 7.92 1.46
CA CYS A 46 -8.08 8.71 0.96
C CYS A 46 -9.34 7.88 0.70
N TRP A 47 -9.21 6.55 0.62
CA TRP A 47 -10.31 5.60 0.40
C TRP A 47 -10.85 4.99 1.70
N GLY A 48 -10.40 5.47 2.86
CA GLY A 48 -10.76 4.90 4.16
C GLY A 48 -9.78 3.85 4.69
N GLY A 49 -8.70 3.57 3.95
CA GLY A 49 -7.58 2.76 4.42
C GLY A 49 -6.70 3.50 5.44
N SER A 50 -5.38 3.40 5.28
CA SER A 50 -4.43 4.05 6.20
C SER A 50 -3.37 4.84 5.45
N LEU A 51 -2.75 5.80 6.12
CA LEU A 51 -1.50 6.42 5.71
C LEU A 51 -0.35 5.61 6.31
N THR A 52 0.58 5.17 5.48
CA THR A 52 1.76 4.39 5.90
C THR A 52 3.02 5.21 5.78
N CYS A 53 3.86 5.17 6.82
CA CYS A 53 5.18 5.78 6.87
C CYS A 53 6.22 4.70 7.16
N LEU A 54 7.32 4.72 6.42
CA LEU A 54 8.47 3.82 6.59
C LEU A 54 9.66 4.64 7.09
N ARG A 55 10.18 4.31 8.27
CA ARG A 55 11.49 4.78 8.71
C ARG A 55 12.57 3.90 8.09
N TRP A 56 13.51 4.52 7.39
CA TRP A 56 14.40 3.79 6.49
C TRP A 56 15.50 3.02 7.25
N GLU A 57 16.01 3.59 8.32
CA GLU A 57 17.19 3.13 9.05
C GLU A 57 16.99 1.74 9.66
N ASP A 58 15.79 1.47 10.18
CA ASP A 58 15.42 0.22 10.84
C ASP A 58 14.24 -0.49 10.17
N LYS A 59 13.78 0.04 9.03
CA LYS A 59 12.61 -0.44 8.29
C LYS A 59 11.34 -0.49 9.15
N GLN A 60 11.24 0.35 10.19
CA GLN A 60 10.05 0.39 11.03
C GLN A 60 8.88 1.06 10.29
N TYR A 61 7.71 0.43 10.35
CA TYR A 61 6.48 0.96 9.82
C TYR A 61 5.67 1.69 10.90
N PHE A 62 5.08 2.81 10.50
CA PHE A 62 4.11 3.58 11.28
C PHE A 62 2.85 3.74 10.44
N VAL A 63 1.69 3.56 11.07
CA VAL A 63 0.39 3.57 10.39
C VAL A 63 -0.54 4.55 11.09
N GLN A 64 -1.24 5.35 10.30
CA GLN A 64 -2.31 6.23 10.76
C GLN A 64 -3.60 5.90 10.00
N PRO A 65 -4.66 5.42 10.67
CA PRO A 65 -5.95 5.19 10.04
C PRO A 65 -6.53 6.47 9.43
N SER A 66 -7.24 6.34 8.32
CA SER A 66 -7.93 7.46 7.69
C SER A 66 -8.99 8.05 8.62
N ASN A 67 -9.16 9.37 8.59
CA ASN A 67 -10.30 10.01 9.25
C ASN A 67 -11.65 9.56 8.67
N ARG A 68 -11.67 9.10 7.40
CA ARG A 68 -12.87 8.53 6.75
C ARG A 68 -13.29 7.18 7.33
N HIS A 69 -12.43 6.51 8.09
CA HIS A 69 -12.78 5.26 8.77
C HIS A 69 -13.88 5.49 9.83
N LYS A 70 -13.99 6.72 10.37
CA LYS A 70 -15.03 7.06 11.35
C LYS A 70 -16.42 7.15 10.71
N ASP A 71 -16.49 7.61 9.46
CA ASP A 71 -17.75 7.81 8.73
C ASP A 71 -18.44 6.49 8.35
N LEU A 72 -17.70 5.38 8.23
CA LEU A 72 -18.27 4.06 7.93
C LEU A 72 -18.97 3.43 9.16
N GLY A 73 -18.52 3.76 10.38
CA GLY A 73 -19.13 3.24 11.61
C GLY A 73 -20.48 3.89 11.94
N GLU A 74 -20.70 5.14 11.52
CA GLU A 74 -21.99 5.83 11.71
C GLU A 74 -23.02 5.47 10.65
N GLY A 75 -22.61 5.10 9.42
CA GLY A 75 -23.51 4.71 8.33
C GLY A 75 -24.14 3.32 8.47
N GLU A 76 -23.46 2.36 9.11
CA GLU A 76 -24.01 1.01 9.37
C GLU A 76 -25.03 0.99 10.52
N ALA A 77 -24.87 1.88 11.52
CA ALA A 77 -25.77 1.96 12.67
C ALA A 77 -27.17 2.53 12.33
N VAL A 78 -27.32 3.25 11.22
CA VAL A 78 -28.62 3.78 10.74
C VAL A 78 -29.34 2.83 9.79
N ALA A 79 -28.68 1.74 9.37
CA ALA A 79 -29.20 0.74 8.44
C ALA A 79 -29.51 -0.61 9.09
N SER A 80 -29.56 -0.68 10.44
CA SER A 80 -30.00 -1.86 11.22
C SER A 80 -31.31 -1.61 11.96
#